data_AF-X1EKH4-F1
#
_entry.id   AF-X1EKH4-F1
#
_cell.length_a   1.000
_cell.length_b   1.000
_cell.length_c   1.000
_cell.angle_alpha   90.00
_cell.angle_beta   90.00
_cell.angle_gamma   90.00
#
_symmetry.space_group_name_H-M   'P 1'
#
loop_
_entity.id
_entity.type
_entity.pdbx_description
1 polymer ?
#
loop_
_entity_poly.entity_id
_entity_poly.type
_entity_poly.pdbx_seq_one_letter_code
_entity_poly.pdbx_strand_id
1 'polypeptide(L)'
;PVEPIVDIVSPEIDKNPLAIPLSEKKQLLDEYNDIIWRTPKLQTSVIGYADSHKKVIFLNSSGSYIQQERADITLRLSAVAAEDGEVQQVGLSLGSRGDFNSMRGLHQPVGLSIYGEK
;
A
#
# COMPACT_ATOMS: atom_id res chain seq x y z
N PRO A 1 2.80 -20.27 -39.58
CA PRO A 1 2.04 -20.45 -38.31
C PRO A 1 2.91 -20.00 -37.15
N VAL A 2 2.37 -19.18 -36.23
CA VAL A 2 3.11 -18.78 -35.01
C VAL A 2 2.85 -19.83 -33.94
N GLU A 3 3.89 -20.32 -33.28
CA GLU A 3 3.74 -21.32 -32.21
C GLU A 3 3.00 -20.72 -31.01
N PRO A 4 2.04 -21.46 -30.42
CA PRO A 4 1.32 -20.99 -29.24
C PRO A 4 2.24 -20.87 -28.03
N ILE A 5 2.11 -19.76 -27.31
CA ILE A 5 2.82 -19.54 -26.05
C ILE A 5 1.91 -19.98 -24.90
N VAL A 6 2.43 -20.86 -24.04
CA VAL A 6 1.80 -21.22 -22.76
C VAL A 6 2.66 -20.68 -21.63
N ASP A 7 2.12 -19.74 -20.84
CA ASP A 7 2.84 -19.13 -19.73
C ASP A 7 1.92 -19.00 -18.49
N ILE A 8 2.47 -19.30 -17.31
CA ILE A 8 1.77 -19.22 -16.03
C ILE A 8 2.68 -18.47 -15.05
N VAL A 9 2.32 -17.23 -14.76
CA VAL A 9 2.98 -16.41 -13.76
C VAL A 9 2.13 -16.42 -12.48
N SER A 10 2.52 -17.28 -11.54
CA SER A 10 1.94 -17.33 -10.20
C SER A 10 2.49 -16.20 -9.32
N PRO A 11 1.69 -15.66 -8.38
CA PRO A 11 2.23 -14.78 -7.36
C PRO A 11 3.06 -15.62 -6.38
N GLU A 12 4.08 -15.04 -5.76
CA GLU A 12 4.73 -15.66 -4.61
C GLU A 12 3.66 -15.81 -3.50
N ILE A 13 3.24 -17.05 -3.24
CA ILE A 13 2.09 -17.40 -2.39
C ILE A 13 2.22 -16.84 -0.96
N ASP A 14 3.46 -16.65 -0.49
CA ASP A 14 3.79 -16.08 0.82
C ASP A 14 3.49 -14.57 0.95
N LYS A 15 3.03 -13.93 -0.14
CA LYS A 15 2.76 -12.50 -0.24
C LYS A 15 1.31 -12.21 -0.63
N ASN A 16 0.35 -13.02 -0.22
CA ASN A 16 -1.06 -12.67 -0.42
C ASN A 16 -1.53 -11.73 0.71
N PRO A 17 -1.73 -10.42 0.44
CA PRO A 17 -2.19 -9.50 1.48
C PRO A 17 -3.61 -9.82 1.95
N LEU A 18 -4.42 -10.53 1.15
CA LEU A 18 -5.77 -10.92 1.51
C LEU A 18 -5.81 -12.01 2.59
N ALA A 19 -4.71 -12.74 2.81
CA ALA A 19 -4.62 -13.73 3.87
C ALA A 19 -4.43 -13.10 5.26
N ILE A 20 -4.04 -11.82 5.32
CA ILE A 20 -3.76 -11.12 6.57
C ILE A 20 -5.07 -10.56 7.15
N PRO A 21 -5.38 -10.83 8.43
CA PRO A 21 -6.59 -10.33 9.08
C PRO A 21 -6.70 -8.81 9.03
N LEU A 22 -7.93 -8.31 8.83
CA LEU A 22 -8.20 -6.86 8.87
C LEU A 22 -7.81 -6.23 10.22
N SER A 23 -7.92 -6.97 11.33
CA SER A 23 -7.52 -6.51 12.66
C SER A 23 -6.03 -6.21 12.73
N GLU A 24 -5.18 -7.06 12.16
CA GLU A 24 -3.73 -6.86 12.14
C GLU A 24 -3.34 -5.68 11.26
N LYS A 25 -3.97 -5.55 10.09
CA LYS A 25 -3.80 -4.38 9.22
C LYS A 25 -4.19 -3.10 9.95
N LYS A 26 -5.37 -3.09 10.58
CA LYS A 26 -5.86 -1.94 11.35
C LYS A 26 -4.91 -1.57 12.49
N GLN A 27 -4.42 -2.54 13.25
CA GLN A 27 -3.49 -2.29 14.36
C GLN A 27 -2.25 -1.54 13.87
N LEU A 28 -1.66 -1.97 12.75
CA LEU A 28 -0.51 -1.30 12.16
C LEU A 28 -0.82 0.15 11.76
N LEU A 29 -2.00 0.39 11.18
CA LEU A 29 -2.42 1.75 10.81
C LEU A 29 -2.70 2.62 12.03
N ASP A 30 -3.22 2.05 13.12
CA ASP A 30 -3.42 2.76 14.38
C ASP A 30 -2.07 3.19 14.98
N GLU A 31 -1.05 2.35 14.93
CA GLU A 31 0.32 2.71 15.37
C GLU A 31 0.90 3.89 14.56
N TYR A 32 0.67 3.91 13.25
CA TYR A 32 1.08 5.04 12.40
C TYR A 32 0.28 6.30 12.71
N ASN A 33 -1.03 6.16 12.95
CA ASN A 33 -1.88 7.28 13.35
C ASN A 33 -1.39 7.88 14.66
N ASP A 34 -1.06 7.06 15.65
CA ASP A 34 -0.55 7.52 16.95
C ASP A 34 0.75 8.31 16.80
N ILE A 35 1.62 7.94 15.85
CA ILE A 35 2.82 8.72 15.53
C ILE A 35 2.44 10.07 14.92
N ILE A 36 1.54 10.09 13.93
CA ILE A 36 1.08 11.32 13.28
C ILE A 36 0.46 12.28 14.32
N TRP A 37 -0.36 11.76 15.24
CA TRP A 37 -1.04 12.54 16.28
C TRP A 37 -0.10 13.16 17.33
N ARG A 38 1.17 12.75 17.39
CA ARG A 38 2.19 13.44 18.20
C ARG A 38 2.67 14.74 17.56
N THR A 39 2.22 15.06 16.35
CA THR A 39 2.59 16.30 15.66
C THR A 39 1.88 17.49 16.29
N PRO A 40 2.60 18.52 16.75
CA PRO A 40 1.98 19.72 17.30
C PRO A 40 1.04 20.36 16.27
N LYS A 41 -0.12 20.86 16.75
CA LYS A 41 -1.06 21.69 15.96
C LYS A 41 -1.70 20.94 14.79
N LEU A 42 -1.60 19.60 14.80
CA LEU A 42 -2.32 18.72 13.90
C LEU A 42 -3.84 18.93 14.07
N GLN A 43 -4.52 19.09 12.96
CA GLN A 43 -5.98 19.18 12.88
C GLN A 43 -6.58 17.86 12.39
N THR A 44 -5.96 17.28 11.36
CA THR A 44 -6.50 16.11 10.67
C THR A 44 -5.39 15.14 10.32
N SER A 45 -5.65 13.85 10.54
CA SER A 45 -4.87 12.73 10.01
C SER A 45 -5.80 11.85 9.18
N VAL A 46 -5.36 11.46 7.97
CA VAL A 46 -6.07 10.50 7.12
C VAL A 46 -5.11 9.38 6.76
N ILE A 47 -5.54 8.16 7.04
CA ILE A 47 -4.80 6.94 6.71
C ILE A 47 -5.67 6.07 5.82
N GLY A 48 -5.17 5.76 4.64
CA GLY A 48 -5.80 4.90 3.67
C GLY A 48 -4.93 3.68 3.40
N TYR A 49 -5.53 2.50 3.52
CA TYR A 49 -4.92 1.24 3.11
C TYR A 49 -5.86 0.55 2.12
N ALA A 50 -5.29 0.00 1.05
CA ALA A 50 -6.01 -0.81 0.09
C ALA A 50 -5.13 -1.98 -0.37
N ASP A 51 -5.70 -3.16 -0.48
CA ASP A 51 -5.07 -4.28 -1.18
C ASP A 51 -6.04 -4.94 -2.15
N SER A 52 -5.47 -5.62 -3.15
CA SER A 52 -6.23 -6.34 -4.16
C SER A 52 -5.46 -7.51 -4.70
N HIS A 53 -6.18 -8.49 -5.24
CA HIS A 53 -5.62 -9.61 -5.98
C HIS A 53 -6.34 -9.73 -7.32
N LYS A 54 -5.58 -9.87 -8.40
CA LYS A 54 -6.10 -9.94 -9.76
C LYS A 54 -5.50 -11.13 -10.50
N LYS A 55 -6.38 -11.96 -11.05
CA LYS A 55 -6.04 -13.02 -12.00
C LYS A 55 -6.47 -12.59 -13.41
N VAL A 56 -5.54 -12.65 -14.36
CA VAL A 56 -5.76 -12.32 -15.78
C VAL A 56 -5.44 -13.55 -16.61
N ILE A 57 -6.35 -13.91 -17.51
CA ILE A 57 -6.17 -15.00 -18.47
C ILE A 57 -6.28 -14.40 -19.86
N PHE A 58 -5.27 -14.64 -20.70
CA PHE A 58 -5.24 -14.30 -22.10
C PHE A 58 -5.28 -15.57 -22.95
N LEU A 59 -6.19 -15.58 -23.92
CA LEU A 59 -6.45 -16.69 -24.85
C LEU A 59 -6.52 -16.12 -26.26
N ASN A 60 -5.89 -16.79 -27.24
CA ASN A 60 -6.02 -16.41 -28.65
C ASN A 60 -6.31 -17.62 -29.56
N SER A 61 -6.76 -17.34 -30.79
CA SER A 61 -7.12 -18.35 -31.79
C SER A 61 -5.95 -19.18 -32.32
N SER A 62 -4.72 -18.73 -32.11
CA SER A 62 -3.51 -19.50 -32.40
C SER A 62 -3.16 -20.50 -31.29
N GLY A 63 -3.96 -20.57 -30.22
CA GLY A 63 -3.79 -21.52 -29.12
C GLY A 63 -2.93 -21.02 -27.96
N SER A 64 -2.55 -19.74 -27.93
CA SER A 64 -1.79 -19.20 -26.79
C SER A 64 -2.67 -19.12 -25.54
N TYR A 65 -2.07 -19.45 -24.40
CA TYR A 65 -2.68 -19.42 -23.06
C TYR A 65 -1.71 -18.74 -22.10
N ILE A 66 -2.05 -17.54 -21.62
CA ILE A 66 -1.23 -16.84 -20.63
C ILE A 66 -2.08 -16.59 -19.40
N GLN A 67 -1.65 -17.11 -18.25
CA GLN A 67 -2.25 -16.84 -16.96
C GLN A 67 -1.28 -16.00 -16.12
N GLN A 68 -1.78 -14.89 -15.59
CA GLN A 68 -1.00 -14.03 -14.70
C GLN A 68 -1.81 -13.64 -13.48
N GLU A 69 -1.22 -13.82 -12.31
CA GLU A 69 -1.77 -13.39 -11.04
C GLU A 69 -0.89 -12.31 -10.41
N ARG A 70 -1.51 -11.26 -9.87
CA ARG A 70 -0.84 -10.14 -9.24
C ARG A 70 -1.61 -9.70 -8.01
N ALA A 71 -0.89 -9.35 -6.96
CA ALA A 71 -1.44 -8.63 -5.83
C ALA A 71 -0.84 -7.23 -5.81
N ASP A 72 -1.62 -6.27 -5.31
CA ASP A 72 -1.21 -4.89 -5.12
C ASP A 72 -1.64 -4.41 -3.75
N ILE A 73 -0.79 -3.63 -3.08
CA ILE A 73 -1.06 -2.94 -1.82
C ILE A 73 -0.75 -1.47 -2.03
N THR A 74 -1.57 -0.60 -1.47
CA THR A 74 -1.35 0.85 -1.40
C THR A 74 -1.56 1.34 0.03
N LEU A 75 -0.61 2.11 0.54
CA LEU A 75 -0.70 2.85 1.79
C LEU A 75 -0.59 4.35 1.47
N ARG A 76 -1.54 5.14 1.99
CA ARG A 76 -1.52 6.60 1.93
C ARG A 76 -1.71 7.15 3.33
N LEU A 77 -0.85 8.08 3.70
CA LEU A 77 -0.91 8.82 4.95
C LEU A 77 -0.90 10.31 4.60
N SER A 78 -1.74 11.10 5.25
CA SER A 78 -1.70 12.54 5.14
C SER A 78 -1.99 13.19 6.49
N ALA A 79 -1.24 14.23 6.82
CA ALA A 79 -1.41 15.03 8.01
C ALA A 79 -1.62 16.49 7.60
N VAL A 80 -2.55 17.16 8.26
CA VAL A 80 -2.80 18.60 8.11
C VAL A 80 -2.62 19.24 9.48
N ALA A 81 -1.69 20.19 9.59
CA ALA A 81 -1.46 21.01 10.77
C ALA A 81 -1.75 22.47 10.44
N ALA A 82 -2.26 23.21 11.41
CA ALA A 82 -2.57 24.62 11.22
C ALA A 82 -2.28 25.45 12.48
N GLU A 83 -1.74 26.64 12.28
CA GLU A 83 -1.45 27.60 13.34
C GLU A 83 -1.50 29.03 12.79
N ASP A 84 -2.11 29.97 13.52
CA ASP A 84 -2.07 31.41 13.23
C ASP A 84 -2.44 31.79 11.78
N GLY A 85 -3.33 31.01 11.16
CA GLY A 85 -3.78 31.22 9.78
C GLY A 85 -2.93 30.50 8.72
N GLU A 86 -1.81 29.89 9.10
CA GLU A 86 -0.98 29.06 8.24
C GLU A 86 -1.44 27.60 8.30
N VAL A 87 -1.53 26.95 7.13
CA VAL A 87 -1.91 25.54 7.00
C VAL A 87 -0.79 24.80 6.26
N GLN A 88 -0.31 23.71 6.85
CA GLN A 88 0.64 22.81 6.22
C GLN A 88 0.02 21.42 6.06
N GLN A 89 0.26 20.82 4.90
CA GLN A 89 -0.16 19.46 4.60
C GLN A 89 1.03 18.66 4.07
N VAL A 90 1.23 17.50 4.68
CA VAL A 90 2.29 16.55 4.33
C VAL A 90 1.70 15.16 4.16
N GLY A 91 2.35 14.31 3.37
CA GLY A 91 1.86 12.95 3.16
C GLY A 91 2.91 11.98 2.67
N LEU A 92 2.62 10.70 2.88
CA LEU A 92 3.42 9.56 2.45
C LEU A 92 2.55 8.63 1.62
N SER A 93 3.03 8.19 0.47
CA SER A 93 2.37 7.20 -0.38
C SER A 93 3.34 6.08 -0.71
N LEU A 94 2.93 4.84 -0.44
CA LEU A 94 3.73 3.64 -0.69
C LEU A 94 2.88 2.59 -1.40
N GLY A 95 3.54 1.77 -2.23
CA GLY A 95 2.91 0.69 -2.97
C GLY A 95 3.79 -0.55 -2.98
N SER A 96 3.15 -1.71 -3.06
CA SER A 96 3.83 -3.02 -3.12
C SER A 96 3.05 -4.00 -3.97
N ARG A 97 3.76 -4.93 -4.61
CA ARG A 97 3.16 -6.02 -5.41
C ARG A 97 2.72 -7.20 -4.52
N GLY A 98 1.95 -6.90 -3.48
CA GLY A 98 1.39 -7.91 -2.56
C GLY A 98 2.19 -8.19 -1.29
N ASP A 99 3.44 -7.72 -1.19
CA ASP A 99 4.22 -7.97 0.03
C ASP A 99 3.79 -7.03 1.17
N PHE A 100 2.98 -7.53 2.10
CA PHE A 100 2.55 -6.75 3.26
C PHE A 100 3.70 -6.39 4.21
N ASN A 101 4.82 -7.14 4.22
CA ASN A 101 5.97 -6.77 5.03
C ASN A 101 6.54 -5.41 4.65
N SER A 102 6.41 -5.01 3.38
CA SER A 102 6.80 -3.67 2.93
C SER A 102 5.98 -2.54 3.57
N MET A 103 4.82 -2.86 4.15
CA MET A 103 3.99 -1.92 4.91
C MET A 103 4.36 -1.88 6.39
N ARG A 104 5.15 -2.83 6.89
CA ARG A 104 5.61 -2.90 8.28
C ARG A 104 6.91 -2.10 8.46
N GLY A 105 7.17 -1.68 9.69
CA GLY A 105 8.44 -1.00 10.06
C GLY A 105 8.56 0.43 9.51
N LEU A 106 7.46 1.04 9.06
CA LEU A 106 7.47 2.40 8.53
C LEU A 106 7.37 3.46 9.62
N HIS A 107 7.42 3.12 10.91
CA HIS A 107 7.29 4.06 12.02
C HIS A 107 8.26 5.25 11.92
N GLN A 108 9.54 4.99 11.62
CA GLN A 108 10.53 6.04 11.45
C GLN A 108 10.30 6.85 10.15
N PRO A 109 10.12 6.24 8.96
CA PRO A 109 9.72 6.97 7.75
C PRO A 109 8.48 7.84 7.92
N VAL A 110 7.45 7.34 8.60
CA VAL A 110 6.22 8.08 8.89
C VAL A 110 6.56 9.29 9.74
N GLY A 111 7.26 9.12 10.87
CA GLY A 111 7.68 10.25 11.70
C GLY A 111 8.48 11.29 10.91
N LEU A 112 9.50 10.87 10.17
CA LEU A 112 10.33 11.79 9.36
C LEU A 112 9.51 12.51 8.29
N SER A 113 8.59 11.84 7.60
CA SER A 113 7.77 12.46 6.56
C SER A 113 6.83 13.54 7.10
N ILE A 114 6.44 13.45 8.38
CA ILE A 114 5.52 14.41 9.01
C ILE A 114 6.29 15.56 9.68
N TYR A 115 7.49 15.29 10.20
CA TYR A 115 8.31 16.30 10.89
C TYR A 115 9.38 16.97 9.98
N GLY A 116 9.66 16.42 8.80
CA GLY A 116 10.87 16.69 8.01
C GLY A 116 10.87 17.93 7.10
N GLU A 117 9.84 18.78 7.12
CA GLU A 117 9.82 20.07 6.41
C GLU A 117 9.92 21.28 7.37
N LYS A 118 10.70 21.16 8.44
CA LYS A 118 11.15 22.30 9.24
C LYS A 118 12.59 22.68 8.97
#